data_AF-A0A939YZR2-F1
#
_entry.id   AF-A0A939YZR2-F1
#
_cell.length_a   1.000
_cell.length_b   1.000
_cell.length_c   1.000
_cell.angle_alpha   90.00
_cell.angle_beta   90.00
_cell.angle_gamma   90.00
#
_symmetry.space_group_name_H-M   'P 1'
#
loop_
_entity.id
_entity.type
_entity.pdbx_description
1 polymer ?
#
loop_
_entity_poly.entity_id
_entity_poly.type
_entity_poly.pdbx_seq_one_letter_code
_entity_poly.pdbx_strand_id
1 'polypeptide(L)'
;MSFLSKIQRFHEAGERPNEESLGQFGEPAQSLYTTSKLMSLKRHIDITDDQERIVYQAESKVFSLRDKTDVVTADGQPVAHIEKKPISLHERHYISMADGLQFTLSNELFHFV
;
A
#
# COMPACT_ATOMS: atom_id res chain seq x y z
N MET A 1 -1.39 18.51 -27.14
CA MET A 1 -0.40 17.61 -26.51
C MET A 1 -0.69 17.55 -25.01
N SER A 2 -1.54 16.63 -24.55
CA SER A 2 -1.80 16.40 -23.12
C SER A 2 -1.70 14.90 -22.88
N PHE A 3 -0.56 14.46 -22.36
CA PHE A 3 -0.16 13.05 -22.28
C PHE A 3 0.07 12.58 -20.83
N LEU A 4 -0.44 13.30 -19.81
CA LEU A 4 -0.15 13.02 -18.40
C LEU A 4 -1.38 12.75 -17.51
N SER A 5 -2.59 12.55 -18.04
CA SER A 5 -3.77 12.26 -17.20
C SER A 5 -4.03 10.77 -16.92
N LYS A 6 -3.10 9.87 -17.28
CA LYS A 6 -3.28 8.44 -17.03
C LYS A 6 -2.68 8.03 -15.67
N ILE A 7 -3.57 7.53 -14.82
CA ILE A 7 -3.33 6.54 -13.76
C ILE A 7 -2.96 7.13 -12.39
N GLN A 8 -3.99 7.63 -11.70
CA GLN A 8 -4.19 7.32 -10.29
C GLN A 8 -5.67 7.50 -9.99
N ARG A 9 -6.47 6.49 -10.35
CA ARG A 9 -7.89 6.42 -9.95
C ARG A 9 -7.89 6.04 -8.47
N PHE A 10 -7.95 7.06 -7.61
CA PHE A 10 -8.19 6.84 -6.19
C PHE A 10 -9.66 6.55 -6.02
N HIS A 11 -9.98 5.47 -5.30
CA HIS A 11 -11.34 5.19 -4.87
C HIS A 11 -11.57 5.87 -3.53
N GLU A 12 -12.67 6.64 -3.43
CA GLU A 12 -13.10 7.24 -2.17
C GLU A 12 -13.92 6.24 -1.34
N ALA A 13 -14.03 6.49 -0.03
CA ALA A 13 -14.82 5.65 0.86
C ALA A 13 -16.27 5.52 0.35
N GLY A 14 -16.74 4.28 0.20
CA GLY A 14 -18.07 3.98 -0.34
C GLY A 14 -18.15 3.79 -1.85
N GLU A 15 -17.04 3.95 -2.59
CA GLU A 15 -16.99 3.51 -3.99
C GLU A 15 -16.95 1.98 -4.09
N ARG A 16 -17.70 1.44 -5.06
CA ARG A 16 -17.74 0.00 -5.34
C ARG A 16 -16.41 -0.48 -5.91
N PRO A 17 -15.99 -1.73 -5.59
CA PRO A 17 -14.84 -2.35 -6.23
C PRO A 17 -14.99 -2.35 -7.76
N ASN A 18 -13.87 -2.28 -8.48
CA ASN A 18 -13.88 -2.35 -9.94
C ASN A 18 -14.52 -3.67 -10.41
N GLU A 19 -15.36 -3.61 -11.44
CA GLU A 19 -16.06 -4.77 -12.01
C GLU A 19 -15.09 -5.87 -12.46
N GLU A 20 -13.89 -5.48 -12.92
CA GLU A 20 -12.80 -6.41 -13.28
C GLU A 20 -12.30 -7.20 -12.06
N SER A 21 -12.12 -6.54 -10.91
CA SER A 21 -11.68 -7.18 -9.67
C SER A 21 -12.76 -8.09 -9.10
N LEU A 22 -14.04 -7.70 -9.19
CA LEU A 22 -15.17 -8.52 -8.78
C LEU A 22 -15.26 -9.82 -9.61
N GLY A 23 -15.03 -9.74 -10.92
CA GLY A 23 -15.05 -10.91 -11.80
C GLY A 23 -13.93 -11.92 -11.49
N GLN A 24 -12.75 -11.45 -11.08
CA GLN A 24 -11.58 -12.30 -10.84
C GLN A 24 -11.48 -12.82 -9.41
N PHE A 25 -11.85 -12.00 -8.42
CA PHE A 25 -11.61 -12.29 -6.99
C PHE A 25 -12.88 -12.35 -6.15
N GLY A 26 -14.04 -11.98 -6.71
CA GLY A 26 -15.32 -11.91 -6.00
C GLY A 26 -15.48 -10.65 -5.16
N GLU A 27 -16.55 -10.62 -4.35
CA GLU A 27 -16.80 -9.53 -3.40
C GLU A 27 -15.72 -9.52 -2.31
N PRO A 28 -15.05 -8.38 -2.07
CA PRO A 28 -14.05 -8.28 -1.03
C PRO A 28 -14.68 -8.45 0.35
N ALA A 29 -14.02 -9.18 1.24
CA ALA A 29 -14.46 -9.31 2.63
C ALA A 29 -14.46 -7.95 3.36
N GLN A 30 -13.55 -7.03 2.97
CA GLN A 30 -13.46 -5.67 3.49
C GLN A 30 -12.81 -4.75 2.46
N SER A 31 -13.38 -3.55 2.27
CA SER A 31 -12.80 -2.47 1.47
C SER A 31 -12.04 -1.49 2.37
N LEU A 32 -10.80 -1.16 1.99
CA LEU A 32 -9.95 -0.23 2.71
C LEU A 32 -9.51 0.91 1.80
N TYR A 33 -9.33 2.08 2.39
CA TYR A 33 -9.05 3.33 1.70
C TYR A 33 -7.85 4.03 2.34
N THR A 34 -7.06 4.73 1.55
CA THR A 34 -5.97 5.56 2.06
C THR A 34 -6.41 7.01 2.02
N THR A 35 -6.17 7.77 3.08
CA THR A 35 -6.47 9.22 3.07
C THR A 35 -5.59 9.95 2.05
N SER A 36 -6.12 10.20 0.85
CA SER A 36 -5.34 10.77 -0.26
C SER A 36 -5.34 12.29 -0.25
N LYS A 37 -4.14 12.89 -0.11
CA LYS A 37 -3.80 14.10 -0.89
C LYS A 37 -2.31 14.38 -1.11
N LEU A 38 -1.39 13.73 -0.40
CA LEU A 38 0.05 14.04 -0.48
C LEU A 38 0.94 12.81 -0.21
N MET A 39 0.68 11.68 -0.89
CA MET A 39 1.46 10.44 -0.74
C MET A 39 2.98 10.63 -0.98
N SER A 40 3.38 11.64 -1.75
CA SER A 40 4.80 11.86 -2.06
C SER A 40 5.62 12.47 -0.92
N LEU A 41 4.99 12.99 0.15
CA LEU A 41 5.67 13.82 1.15
C LEU A 41 5.41 13.44 2.61
N LYS A 42 4.33 12.73 2.93
CA LYS A 42 4.02 12.37 4.32
C LYS A 42 4.66 11.04 4.68
N ARG A 43 5.35 11.04 5.83
CA ARG A 43 5.85 9.85 6.52
C ARG A 43 4.74 9.01 7.15
N HIS A 44 3.48 9.44 7.07
CA HIS A 44 2.38 8.81 7.78
C HIS A 44 1.14 8.79 6.90
N ILE A 45 0.49 7.63 6.82
CA ILE A 45 -0.72 7.37 6.04
C ILE A 45 -1.73 6.67 6.95
N ASP A 46 -2.93 7.25 7.05
CA ASP A 46 -4.07 6.59 7.67
C ASP A 46 -4.80 5.73 6.63
N ILE A 47 -5.11 4.49 7.03
CA ILE A 47 -5.87 3.53 6.24
C ILE A 47 -7.22 3.35 6.95
N THR A 48 -8.30 3.66 6.24
CA THR A 48 -9.67 3.68 6.76
C THR A 48 -10.54 2.60 6.15
N ASP A 49 -11.62 2.23 6.84
CA ASP A 49 -12.71 1.46 6.25
C ASP A 49 -13.69 2.36 5.47
N ASP A 50 -14.80 1.77 5.03
CA ASP A 50 -15.91 2.42 4.33
C ASP A 50 -16.65 3.47 5.15
N GLN A 51 -16.51 3.42 6.48
CA GLN A 51 -17.07 4.39 7.42
C GLN A 51 -16.07 5.48 7.81
N GLU A 52 -14.95 5.60 7.08
CA GLU A 52 -13.84 6.51 7.37
C GLU A 52 -13.18 6.28 8.74
N ARG A 53 -13.37 5.10 9.35
CA ARG A 53 -12.70 4.77 10.62
C ARG A 53 -11.31 4.27 10.33
N ILE A 54 -10.31 4.83 11.01
CA ILE A 54 -8.93 4.38 10.91
C ILE A 54 -8.85 2.93 11.43
N VAL A 55 -8.40 2.02 10.57
CA VAL A 55 -8.17 0.62 10.91
C VAL A 55 -6.67 0.32 11.05
N TYR A 56 -5.85 0.99 10.24
CA TYR A 56 -4.41 0.86 10.25
C TYR A 56 -3.73 2.19 10.00
N GLN A 57 -2.46 2.27 10.39
CA GLN A 57 -1.60 3.39 10.11
C GLN A 57 -0.27 2.88 9.56
N ALA A 58 0.24 3.54 8.53
CA ALA A 58 1.54 3.24 7.97
C ALA A 58 2.51 4.41 8.20
N GLU A 59 3.66 4.13 8.79
CA GLU A 59 4.71 5.13 9.04
C GLU A 59 6.00 4.80 8.29
N SER A 60 6.47 5.71 7.44
CA SER A 60 7.64 5.56 6.58
C SER A 60 8.81 6.44 7.06
N LYS A 61 9.97 5.82 7.27
CA LYS A 61 11.22 6.52 7.56
C LYS A 61 12.05 6.64 6.28
N VAL A 62 11.84 7.74 5.55
CA VAL A 62 12.46 8.00 4.22
C VAL A 62 13.84 8.67 4.30
N PHE A 63 14.49 8.63 5.47
CA PHE A 63 15.86 9.15 5.61
C PHE A 63 16.85 8.00 5.40
N SER A 64 17.46 7.95 4.21
CA SER A 64 18.58 7.08 3.77
C SER A 64 18.21 5.96 2.78
N LEU A 65 19.24 5.35 2.19
CA LEU A 65 19.27 4.22 1.22
C LEU A 65 18.45 2.96 1.60
N ARG A 66 17.65 3.03 2.66
CA ARG A 66 16.82 1.95 3.21
C ARG A 66 15.45 2.53 3.49
N ASP A 67 14.56 2.45 2.51
CA ASP A 67 13.16 2.80 2.70
C ASP A 67 12.54 1.78 3.65
N LYS A 68 12.02 2.25 4.77
CA LYS A 68 11.34 1.44 5.79
C LYS A 68 9.94 1.97 6.02
N THR A 69 8.98 1.06 6.09
CA THR A 69 7.59 1.36 6.42
C THR A 69 7.10 0.37 7.47
N ASP A 70 6.61 0.90 8.59
CA ASP A 70 5.95 0.14 9.65
C ASP A 70 4.44 0.29 9.49
N VAL A 71 3.69 -0.83 9.56
CA VAL A 71 2.23 -0.84 9.56
C VAL A 71 1.75 -1.30 10.93
N VAL A 72 0.87 -0.51 11.54
CA VAL A 72 0.28 -0.78 12.84
C VAL A 72 -1.25 -0.73 12.76
N THR A 73 -1.93 -1.38 13.71
CA THR A 73 -3.37 -1.20 13.92
C THR A 73 -3.66 0.22 14.43
N ALA A 74 -4.94 0.62 14.41
CA ALA A 74 -5.37 1.89 15.01
C ALA A 74 -4.97 2.04 16.50
N ASP A 75 -4.84 0.92 17.22
CA ASP A 75 -4.38 0.87 18.62
C ASP A 75 -2.84 0.83 18.76
N GLY A 76 -2.10 0.95 17.66
CA GLY A 76 -0.64 0.95 17.62
C GLY A 76 0.02 -0.43 17.73
N GLN A 77 -0.74 -1.53 17.57
CA GLN A 77 -0.15 -2.87 17.56
C GLN A 77 0.55 -3.14 16.23
N PRO A 78 1.76 -3.72 16.21
CA PRO A 78 2.48 -4.00 14.97
C PRO A 78 1.74 -5.04 14.13
N VAL A 79 1.62 -4.76 12.83
CA VAL A 79 1.04 -5.67 11.84
C VAL A 79 2.13 -6.16 10.89
N ALA A 80 2.91 -5.23 10.33
CA ALA A 80 3.94 -5.56 9.35
C ALA A 80 5.10 -4.56 9.37
N HIS A 81 6.27 -5.05 9.01
CA HIS A 81 7.47 -4.27 8.71
C HIS A 81 7.86 -4.47 7.25
N ILE A 82 8.04 -3.38 6.51
CA ILE A 82 8.39 -3.37 5.09
C ILE A 82 9.74 -2.68 4.95
N GLU A 83 10.73 -3.36 4.36
CA GLU A 83 12.07 -2.80 4.13
C GLU A 83 12.52 -3.01 2.68
N LYS A 84 13.03 -1.94 2.06
CA LYS A 84 13.79 -2.00 0.80
C LYS A 84 15.27 -2.18 1.10
N LYS A 85 15.88 -3.25 0.56
CA LYS A 85 17.33 -3.48 0.69
C LYS A 85 18.10 -2.82 -0.46
N PRO A 86 19.21 -2.11 -0.21
CA PRO A 86 19.94 -1.33 -1.23
C PRO A 86 20.71 -2.16 -2.26
N ILE A 87 20.77 -3.49 -2.13
CA ILE A 87 21.66 -4.37 -2.92
C ILE A 87 20.93 -5.07 -4.08
N SER A 88 19.65 -4.76 -4.33
CA SER A 88 18.91 -5.38 -5.44
C SER A 88 18.85 -4.46 -6.67
N LEU A 89 19.33 -4.96 -7.81
CA LEU A 89 19.23 -4.32 -9.13
C LEU A 89 17.77 -4.06 -9.57
N HIS A 90 16.82 -4.76 -8.94
CA HIS A 90 15.37 -4.59 -9.10
C HIS A 90 14.77 -4.10 -7.77
N GLU A 91 13.71 -3.30 -7.82
CA GLU A 91 13.00 -2.86 -6.61
C GLU A 91 12.31 -4.04 -5.94
N ARG A 92 12.87 -4.50 -4.81
CA ARG A 92 12.33 -5.58 -3.98
C ARG A 92 12.04 -5.03 -2.59
N HIS A 93 10.82 -5.25 -2.12
CA HIS A 93 10.36 -4.95 -0.78
C HIS A 93 10.26 -6.26 0.00
N TYR A 94 10.89 -6.32 1.17
CA TYR A 94 10.81 -7.45 2.07
C TYR A 94 9.77 -7.13 3.14
N ILE A 95 8.80 -8.01 3.33
CA ILE A 95 7.69 -7.83 4.26
C ILE A 95 7.82 -8.89 5.36
N SER A 96 7.80 -8.44 6.60
CA SER A 96 7.79 -9.28 7.81
C SER A 96 6.55 -8.96 8.62
N MET A 97 5.66 -9.93 8.79
CA MET A 97 4.42 -9.81 9.54
C MET A 97 4.67 -10.06 11.03
N ALA A 98 3.81 -9.50 11.89
CA ALA A 98 3.91 -9.68 13.34
C ALA A 98 3.70 -11.13 13.80
N ASP A 99 2.99 -11.94 13.02
CA ASP A 99 2.79 -13.37 13.24
C ASP A 99 3.99 -14.25 12.81
N GLY A 100 5.06 -13.62 12.30
CA GLY A 100 6.28 -14.28 11.85
C GLY A 100 6.27 -14.68 10.37
N LEU A 101 5.18 -14.48 9.63
CA LEU A 101 5.12 -14.74 8.21
C LEU A 101 5.98 -13.72 7.44
N GLN A 102 6.75 -14.20 6.46
CA GLN A 102 7.67 -13.37 5.69
C GLN A 102 7.51 -13.63 4.19
N PHE A 103 7.48 -12.55 3.41
CA PHE A 103 7.41 -12.61 1.96
C PHE A 103 8.15 -11.45 1.32
N THR A 104 8.39 -11.55 0.02
CA THR A 104 9.04 -10.51 -0.77
C THR A 104 8.12 -10.08 -1.89
N LEU A 105 7.89 -8.77 -2.00
CA LEU A 105 7.22 -8.16 -3.13
C LEU A 105 8.28 -7.60 -4.08
N SER A 106 8.31 -8.10 -5.31
CA SER A 106 9.15 -7.56 -6.38
C SER A 106 8.26 -7.01 -7.49
N ASN A 107 8.56 -5.80 -7.95
CA ASN A 107 7.94 -5.29 -9.17
C ASN A 107 8.56 -5.99 -10.39
N GLU A 108 7.88 -6.96 -10.96
CA GLU A 108 8.01 -7.27 -12.39
C GLU A 108 7.02 -6.37 -13.17
N LEU A 109 7.25 -5.06 -13.18
CA LEU A 109 6.38 -4.10 -13.88
C LEU A 109 6.62 -4.03 -15.40
N PHE A 110 7.44 -4.92 -15.97
CA PHE A 110 7.61 -5.03 -17.43
C PHE A 110 6.84 -6.23 -17.97
N HIS A 111 5.55 -6.05 -18.28
CA HIS A 111 4.95 -6.86 -19.33
C HIS A 111 5.54 -6.38 -20.67
N PHE A 112 6.43 -7.18 -21.28
CA PHE A 112 6.62 -7.22 -22.72
C PHE A 112 5.78 -8.38 -23.26
N VAL A 113 4.56 -8.12 -23.73
CA VAL A 113 3.90 -8.81 -24.86
C VAL A 113 2.93 -7.83 -25.51
#